data_AF-A0A101HHS3-F1
#
_entry.id   AF-A0A101HHS3-F1
#
_cell.length_a   1.000
_cell.length_b   1.000
_cell.length_c   1.000
_cell.angle_alpha   90.00
_cell.angle_beta   90.00
_cell.angle_gamma   90.00
#
_symmetry.space_group_name_H-M   'P 1'
#
loop_
_entity.id
_entity.type
_entity.pdbx_description
1 polymer ?
#
loop_
_entity_poly.entity_id
_entity_poly.type
_entity_poly.pdbx_seq_one_letter_code
_entity_poly.pdbx_strand_id
1 'polypeptide(L)'
;METNEIPINDVNIPNYEEIERKAYNSIRGTHIHFLTTVINLSQKTSLFNRTPNERDIRTTFPTIRYKPIFKETKQIDNAYCKALAFLFEEYQNPISVWENWKDNSITPINKNQSTKLDPAITEEIWKYGISKSDIHNLENNPNKTDFDVLEINEVLTILNLGLDRNVQIPSQVDTILIPKDPTKPIQIIDYKTGKEMDNIEYVNKVQAFLMSASIYYNMIDRRNKINWNLSEWDGTHTDKDIDLPNFKKKSLLHPMKFNCSIDGDILIEDLRQISQSIEFYYFNPINGKKIKVDYMSIAKNSLFKISELGDFYFYNRKKLKAKNHPNFLTPRFAPERVLQQDKFDNSMGYTGTQMSFI
;
A
#
# COMPACT_ATOMS: atom_id res chain seq x y z
N MET A 1 -33.34 -36.16 -1.86
CA MET A 1 -32.99 -34.85 -1.25
C MET A 1 -32.98 -33.85 -2.38
N GLU A 2 -34.04 -33.05 -2.45
CA GLU A 2 -34.16 -31.98 -3.44
C GLU A 2 -33.10 -30.91 -3.14
N THR A 3 -32.26 -30.64 -4.13
CA THR A 3 -31.30 -29.54 -4.10
C THR A 3 -32.09 -28.25 -4.31
N ASN A 4 -32.46 -27.59 -3.21
CA ASN A 4 -32.92 -26.21 -3.27
C ASN A 4 -31.76 -25.33 -3.75
N GLU A 5 -31.73 -25.08 -5.07
CA GLU A 5 -30.93 -24.02 -5.65
C GLU A 5 -31.44 -22.69 -5.09
N ILE A 6 -30.65 -22.06 -4.22
CA ILE A 6 -30.88 -20.67 -3.85
C ILE A 6 -30.67 -19.87 -5.13
N PRO A 7 -31.70 -19.18 -5.68
CA PRO A 7 -31.53 -18.38 -6.87
C PRO A 7 -30.53 -17.28 -6.53
N ILE A 8 -29.39 -17.23 -7.23
CA ILE A 8 -28.47 -16.09 -7.20
C ILE A 8 -29.07 -14.98 -8.10
N ASN A 9 -30.31 -14.61 -7.84
CA ASN A 9 -30.98 -13.48 -8.45
C ASN A 9 -31.09 -12.44 -7.33
N ASP A 10 -30.01 -11.68 -7.15
CA ASP A 10 -29.94 -10.36 -6.48
C ASP A 10 -28.49 -10.01 -6.07
N VAL A 11 -27.49 -10.42 -6.85
CA VAL A 11 -26.21 -9.70 -6.79
C VAL A 11 -26.43 -8.40 -7.54
N ASN A 12 -26.68 -7.33 -6.78
CA ASN A 12 -26.85 -5.97 -7.25
C ASN A 12 -25.63 -5.60 -8.12
N ILE A 13 -25.76 -5.73 -9.45
CA ILE A 13 -24.70 -5.37 -10.38
C ILE A 13 -24.59 -3.85 -10.27
N PRO A 14 -23.44 -3.29 -9.86
CA PRO A 14 -23.29 -1.84 -9.74
C PRO A 14 -23.65 -1.18 -11.06
N ASN A 15 -24.49 -0.14 -11.02
CA ASN A 15 -24.81 0.62 -12.22
C ASN A 15 -23.54 1.33 -12.74
N TYR A 16 -23.56 1.78 -13.99
CA TYR A 16 -22.37 2.35 -14.65
C TYR A 16 -21.80 3.57 -13.89
N GLU A 17 -22.68 4.40 -13.31
CA GLU A 17 -22.30 5.56 -12.51
C GLU A 17 -21.58 5.15 -11.21
N GLU A 18 -22.03 4.09 -10.54
CA GLU A 18 -21.38 3.59 -9.33
C GLU A 18 -19.99 3.01 -9.66
N ILE A 19 -19.87 2.36 -10.81
CA ILE A 19 -18.61 1.85 -11.36
C ILE A 19 -17.62 3.00 -11.59
N GLU A 20 -18.05 4.04 -12.30
CA GLU A 20 -17.23 5.21 -12.59
C GLU A 20 -16.80 5.94 -11.32
N ARG A 21 -17.74 6.14 -10.37
CA ARG A 21 -17.45 6.74 -9.06
C ARG A 21 -16.42 5.93 -8.26
N LYS A 22 -16.51 4.60 -8.28
CA LYS A 22 -15.51 3.72 -7.63
C LYS A 22 -14.15 3.83 -8.29
N ALA A 23 -14.10 3.86 -9.63
CA ALA A 23 -12.87 4.06 -10.38
C ALA A 23 -12.23 5.42 -10.07
N TYR A 24 -13.03 6.49 -10.04
CA TYR A 24 -12.59 7.83 -9.66
C TYR A 24 -11.97 7.84 -8.25
N ASN A 25 -12.67 7.31 -7.26
CA ASN A 25 -12.16 7.27 -5.88
C ASN A 25 -10.87 6.45 -5.75
N SER A 26 -10.80 5.31 -6.45
CA SER A 26 -9.60 4.46 -6.44
C SER A 26 -8.41 5.17 -7.09
N ILE A 27 -8.58 5.71 -8.30
CA ILE A 27 -7.52 6.42 -9.02
C ILE A 27 -7.07 7.65 -8.21
N ARG A 28 -8.01 8.45 -7.72
CA ARG A 28 -7.71 9.61 -6.88
C ARG A 28 -6.95 9.21 -5.62
N GLY A 29 -7.34 8.12 -4.96
CA GLY A 29 -6.62 7.55 -3.83
C GLY A 29 -5.17 7.20 -4.19
N THR A 30 -4.95 6.51 -5.31
CA THR A 30 -3.61 6.17 -5.81
C THR A 30 -2.75 7.42 -6.05
N HIS A 31 -3.31 8.46 -6.69
CA HIS A 31 -2.57 9.71 -6.93
C HIS A 31 -2.18 10.39 -5.62
N ILE A 32 -3.11 10.50 -4.68
CA ILE A 32 -2.88 11.17 -3.40
C ILE A 32 -1.85 10.40 -2.58
N HIS A 33 -1.95 9.07 -2.52
CA HIS A 33 -1.00 8.24 -1.79
C HIS A 33 0.42 8.36 -2.37
N PHE A 34 0.55 8.21 -3.69
CA PHE A 34 1.86 8.28 -4.33
C PHE A 34 2.47 9.69 -4.22
N LEU A 35 1.67 10.75 -4.43
CA LEU A 35 2.12 12.14 -4.29
C LEU A 35 2.59 12.43 -2.85
N THR A 36 1.81 12.00 -1.85
CA THR A 36 2.17 12.15 -0.44
C THR A 36 3.51 11.45 -0.15
N THR A 37 3.70 10.25 -0.69
CA THR A 37 4.94 9.50 -0.49
C THR A 37 6.15 10.18 -1.14
N VAL A 38 6.01 10.67 -2.37
CA VAL A 38 7.07 11.38 -3.09
C VAL A 38 7.46 12.67 -2.36
N ILE A 39 6.47 13.44 -1.86
CA ILE A 39 6.72 14.64 -1.03
C ILE A 39 7.48 14.28 0.25
N ASN A 40 6.99 13.29 1.01
CA ASN A 40 7.63 12.89 2.27
C ASN A 40 9.06 12.39 2.04
N LEU A 41 9.30 11.62 0.97
CA LEU A 41 10.62 11.10 0.66
C LEU A 41 11.59 12.23 0.31
N SER A 42 11.19 13.17 -0.56
CA SER A 42 12.00 14.36 -0.88
C SER A 42 12.34 15.18 0.35
N GLN A 43 11.41 15.31 1.29
CA GLN A 43 11.63 16.06 2.53
C GLN A 43 12.61 15.38 3.47
N LYS A 44 12.55 14.05 3.61
CA LYS A 44 13.54 13.33 4.44
C LYS A 44 14.94 13.48 3.91
N THR A 45 15.10 13.36 2.60
CA THR A 45 16.43 13.39 1.99
C THR A 45 16.98 14.80 1.86
N SER A 46 16.12 15.81 1.73
CA SER A 46 16.55 17.22 1.69
C SER A 46 17.20 17.65 3.01
N LEU A 47 16.87 17.02 4.12
CA LEU A 47 17.57 17.26 5.39
C LEU A 47 19.05 16.82 5.37
N PHE A 48 19.43 15.96 4.41
CA PHE A 48 20.82 15.59 4.09
C PHE A 48 21.34 16.30 2.83
N ASN A 49 20.69 17.38 2.41
CA ASN A 49 21.02 18.15 1.20
C ASN A 49 21.13 17.29 -0.08
N ARG A 50 20.31 16.24 -0.20
CA ARG A 50 20.30 15.35 -1.37
C ARG A 50 18.89 14.98 -1.83
N THR A 51 18.80 14.60 -3.09
CA THR A 51 17.58 13.99 -3.64
C THR A 51 17.49 12.51 -3.24
N PRO A 52 16.29 11.91 -3.29
CA PRO A 52 16.12 10.48 -3.07
C PRO A 52 16.86 9.63 -4.09
N ASN A 53 17.55 8.59 -3.63
CA ASN A 53 18.26 7.64 -4.47
C ASN A 53 17.58 6.26 -4.48
N GLU A 54 18.10 5.32 -5.28
CA GLU A 54 17.52 3.97 -5.42
C GLU A 54 17.40 3.23 -4.06
N ARG A 55 18.36 3.43 -3.16
CA ARG A 55 18.39 2.77 -1.85
C ARG A 55 17.31 3.32 -0.91
N ASP A 56 17.06 4.63 -0.93
CA ASP A 56 16.00 5.24 -0.15
C ASP A 56 14.63 4.74 -0.60
N ILE A 57 14.41 4.69 -1.91
CA ILE A 57 13.15 4.22 -2.50
C ILE A 57 12.95 2.74 -2.16
N ARG A 58 13.99 1.91 -2.31
CA ARG A 58 13.91 0.48 -1.97
C ARG A 58 13.63 0.23 -0.49
N THR A 59 14.16 1.07 0.38
CA THR A 59 13.93 1.00 1.83
C THR A 59 12.51 1.41 2.18
N THR A 60 12.05 2.50 1.57
CA THR A 60 10.70 3.05 1.75
C THR A 60 9.65 2.08 1.19
N PHE A 61 9.92 1.41 0.07
CA PHE A 61 9.01 0.50 -0.61
C PHE A 61 9.58 -0.93 -0.70
N PRO A 62 9.61 -1.68 0.41
CA PRO A 62 10.29 -2.98 0.46
C PRO A 62 9.60 -4.09 -0.35
N THR A 63 8.34 -3.88 -0.73
CA THR A 63 7.48 -4.84 -1.43
C THR A 63 7.47 -4.66 -2.95
N ILE A 64 7.99 -3.53 -3.45
CA ILE A 64 8.07 -3.30 -4.90
C ILE A 64 9.10 -4.26 -5.49
N ARG A 65 8.59 -5.34 -6.09
CA ARG A 65 9.36 -6.28 -6.90
C ARG A 65 8.93 -6.15 -8.35
N TYR A 66 9.74 -5.46 -9.14
CA TYR A 66 9.66 -5.55 -10.59
C TYR A 66 10.72 -6.53 -11.09
N LYS A 67 10.29 -7.57 -11.79
CA LYS A 67 11.16 -8.39 -12.65
C LYS A 67 11.54 -7.60 -13.91
N PRO A 68 12.72 -7.85 -14.53
CA PRO A 68 13.31 -6.96 -15.52
C PRO A 68 12.63 -7.11 -16.88
N ILE A 69 12.80 -6.06 -17.69
CA ILE A 69 12.20 -5.85 -19.01
C ILE A 69 12.89 -6.68 -20.09
N PHE A 70 14.12 -7.12 -19.86
CA PHE A 70 14.88 -7.92 -20.82
C PHE A 70 15.44 -9.16 -20.12
N LYS A 71 15.06 -10.35 -20.62
CA LYS A 71 15.40 -11.68 -20.08
C LYS A 71 16.90 -12.00 -20.06
N GLU A 72 17.77 -11.10 -20.51
CA GLU A 72 19.16 -11.41 -20.86
C GLU A 72 20.21 -10.84 -19.89
N THR A 73 19.84 -10.12 -18.83
CA THR A 73 20.80 -9.70 -17.81
C THR A 73 20.46 -10.26 -16.43
N LYS A 74 21.30 -11.16 -15.92
CA LYS A 74 21.25 -11.72 -14.55
C LYS A 74 21.52 -10.68 -13.43
N GLN A 75 21.42 -9.39 -13.70
CA GLN A 75 21.73 -8.31 -12.75
C GLN A 75 20.46 -7.61 -12.24
N ILE A 76 19.97 -8.17 -11.12
CA ILE A 76 19.21 -7.56 -10.01
C ILE A 76 17.95 -6.74 -10.39
N ASP A 77 16.82 -7.40 -10.19
CA ASP A 77 15.45 -6.88 -10.03
C ASP A 77 15.40 -5.58 -9.19
N ASN A 78 15.04 -4.45 -9.84
CA ASN A 78 14.11 -3.41 -9.36
C ASN A 78 14.05 -2.21 -10.36
N ALA A 79 13.48 -2.40 -11.55
CA ALA A 79 13.38 -1.33 -12.55
C ALA A 79 12.61 -0.10 -12.05
N TYR A 80 11.59 -0.31 -11.21
CA TYR A 80 10.77 0.74 -10.63
C TYR A 80 11.58 1.71 -9.77
N CYS A 81 12.38 1.21 -8.81
CA CYS A 81 13.20 2.08 -7.97
C CYS A 81 14.24 2.85 -8.77
N LYS A 82 14.81 2.25 -9.82
CA LYS A 82 15.76 2.94 -10.72
C LYS A 82 15.10 4.06 -11.49
N ALA A 83 13.93 3.80 -12.07
CA ALA A 83 13.17 4.82 -12.80
C ALA A 83 12.76 5.98 -11.88
N LEU A 84 12.29 5.70 -10.66
CA LEU A 84 11.97 6.76 -9.71
C LEU A 84 13.19 7.54 -9.26
N ALA A 85 14.32 6.88 -8.97
CA ALA A 85 15.57 7.56 -8.62
C ALA A 85 16.00 8.50 -9.76
N PHE A 86 15.94 8.04 -11.01
CA PHE A 86 16.21 8.86 -12.18
C PHE A 86 15.26 10.07 -12.25
N LEU A 87 13.96 9.89 -12.01
CA LEU A 87 13.03 11.02 -11.97
C LEU A 87 13.37 12.02 -10.86
N PHE A 88 13.80 11.58 -9.68
CA PHE A 88 14.23 12.50 -8.61
C PHE A 88 15.53 13.23 -8.93
N GLU A 89 16.46 12.60 -9.65
CA GLU A 89 17.69 13.24 -10.13
C GLU A 89 17.39 14.31 -11.18
N GLU A 90 16.50 14.01 -12.12
CA GLU A 90 16.09 14.93 -13.20
C GLU A 90 15.17 16.05 -12.68
N TYR A 91 14.24 15.71 -11.80
CA TYR A 91 13.21 16.60 -11.27
C TYR A 91 13.38 16.74 -9.76
N GLN A 92 14.00 17.83 -9.33
CA GLN A 92 14.19 18.13 -7.89
C GLN A 92 12.85 18.40 -7.17
N ASN A 93 11.82 18.85 -7.89
CA ASN A 93 10.50 19.11 -7.32
C ASN A 93 9.68 17.80 -7.23
N PRO A 94 9.16 17.41 -6.06
CA PRO A 94 8.37 16.19 -5.89
C PRO A 94 7.07 16.16 -6.74
N ILE A 95 6.43 17.31 -6.98
CA ILE A 95 5.26 17.40 -7.86
C ILE A 95 5.64 17.03 -9.29
N SER A 96 6.80 17.49 -9.78
CA SER A 96 7.29 17.17 -11.12
C SER A 96 7.63 15.67 -11.26
N VAL A 97 8.19 15.05 -10.22
CA VAL A 97 8.40 13.59 -10.17
C VAL A 97 7.08 12.84 -10.29
N TRP A 98 6.06 13.27 -9.56
CA TRP A 98 4.72 12.68 -9.59
C TRP A 98 4.02 12.85 -10.95
N GLU A 99 4.10 14.03 -11.56
CA GLU A 99 3.56 14.27 -12.92
C GLU A 99 4.23 13.35 -13.94
N ASN A 100 5.56 13.23 -13.90
CA ASN A 100 6.28 12.33 -14.81
C ASN A 100 5.96 10.86 -14.57
N TRP A 101 5.77 10.45 -13.31
CA TRP A 101 5.28 9.11 -12.99
C TRP A 101 3.88 8.85 -13.58
N LYS A 102 3.00 9.84 -13.48
CA LYS A 102 1.64 9.77 -14.04
C LYS A 102 1.67 9.63 -15.56
N ASP A 103 2.47 10.44 -16.24
CA ASP A 103 2.56 10.46 -17.72
C ASP A 103 3.21 9.19 -18.28
N ASN A 104 4.14 8.60 -17.52
CA ASN A 104 4.78 7.33 -17.85
C ASN A 104 3.99 6.10 -17.36
N SER A 105 2.75 6.27 -16.93
CA SER A 105 1.86 5.16 -16.57
C SER A 105 1.02 4.70 -17.76
N ILE A 106 0.74 3.40 -17.80
CA ILE A 106 -0.03 2.75 -18.85
C ILE A 106 -1.43 2.46 -18.33
N THR A 107 -2.44 2.99 -19.01
CA THR A 107 -3.85 2.67 -18.78
C THR A 107 -4.22 1.32 -19.41
N PRO A 108 -5.19 0.56 -18.87
CA PRO A 108 -5.67 -0.67 -19.50
C PRO A 108 -6.32 -0.40 -20.87
N ILE A 109 -5.96 -1.14 -21.92
CA ILE A 109 -6.29 -0.79 -23.32
C ILE A 109 -7.54 -1.52 -23.86
N ASN A 110 -7.91 -2.67 -23.29
CA ASN A 110 -8.94 -3.54 -23.88
C ASN A 110 -10.20 -3.66 -23.01
N LYS A 111 -11.34 -3.18 -23.55
CA LYS A 111 -12.71 -3.34 -23.01
C LYS A 111 -13.13 -4.80 -22.74
N ASN A 112 -12.42 -5.76 -23.34
CA ASN A 112 -12.74 -7.21 -23.28
C ASN A 112 -11.75 -8.05 -22.46
N GLN A 113 -10.73 -7.44 -21.84
CA GLN A 113 -9.74 -8.15 -21.02
C GLN A 113 -9.72 -7.62 -19.59
N SER A 114 -10.87 -7.68 -18.91
CA SER A 114 -10.93 -7.50 -17.46
C SER A 114 -11.19 -6.08 -16.94
N THR A 115 -11.77 -5.11 -17.67
CA THR A 115 -12.31 -3.86 -17.07
C THR A 115 -13.76 -3.57 -17.48
N LYS A 116 -14.60 -3.03 -16.57
CA LYS A 116 -15.98 -2.62 -16.87
C LYS A 116 -16.10 -1.19 -17.45
N LEU A 117 -15.10 -0.35 -17.17
CA LEU A 117 -15.04 1.05 -17.60
C LEU A 117 -14.29 1.15 -18.94
N ASP A 118 -14.70 2.09 -19.78
CA ASP A 118 -13.98 2.41 -21.01
C ASP A 118 -12.54 2.88 -20.70
N PRO A 119 -11.51 2.38 -21.42
CA PRO A 119 -10.15 2.87 -21.33
C PRO A 119 -10.02 4.40 -21.41
N ALA A 120 -10.78 5.06 -22.28
CA ALA A 120 -10.72 6.50 -22.45
C ALA A 120 -11.17 7.26 -21.19
N ILE A 121 -12.22 6.76 -20.52
CA ILE A 121 -12.70 7.33 -19.26
C ILE A 121 -11.68 7.08 -18.15
N THR A 122 -11.08 5.88 -18.12
CA THR A 122 -10.02 5.55 -17.15
C THR A 122 -8.82 6.49 -17.33
N GLU A 123 -8.44 6.78 -18.57
CA GLU A 123 -7.37 7.70 -18.91
C GLU A 123 -7.70 9.15 -18.53
N GLU A 124 -8.94 9.60 -18.77
CA GLU A 124 -9.39 10.93 -18.36
C GLU A 124 -9.33 11.09 -16.83
N ILE A 125 -9.87 10.11 -16.09
CA ILE A 125 -9.81 10.10 -14.64
C ILE A 125 -8.36 10.03 -14.16
N TRP A 126 -7.48 9.28 -14.82
CA TRP A 126 -6.06 9.23 -14.47
C TRP A 126 -5.36 10.57 -14.66
N LYS A 127 -5.63 11.27 -15.78
CA LYS A 127 -4.98 12.55 -16.07
C LYS A 127 -5.49 13.68 -15.19
N TYR A 128 -6.79 13.66 -14.85
CA TYR A 128 -7.49 14.81 -14.26
C TYR A 128 -8.24 14.51 -12.95
N GLY A 129 -8.10 13.31 -12.39
CA GLY A 129 -8.87 12.84 -11.23
C GLY A 129 -8.52 13.52 -9.91
N ILE A 130 -7.42 14.27 -9.87
CA ILE A 130 -6.99 15.07 -8.71
C ILE A 130 -7.01 16.56 -9.06
N SER A 131 -7.60 17.37 -8.17
CA SER A 131 -7.74 18.81 -8.41
C SER A 131 -6.42 19.54 -8.15
N LYS A 132 -6.18 20.65 -8.87
CA LYS A 132 -5.04 21.54 -8.61
C LYS A 132 -5.01 22.06 -7.17
N SER A 133 -6.19 22.25 -6.56
CA SER A 133 -6.29 22.68 -5.16
C SER A 133 -5.81 21.60 -4.19
N ASP A 134 -6.13 20.32 -4.46
CA ASP A 134 -5.67 19.21 -3.63
C ASP A 134 -4.15 19.06 -3.72
N ILE A 135 -3.58 19.19 -4.93
CA ILE A 135 -2.12 19.19 -5.14
C ILE A 135 -1.46 20.31 -4.34
N HIS A 136 -1.99 21.54 -4.43
CA HIS A 136 -1.46 22.69 -3.69
C HIS A 136 -1.56 22.51 -2.17
N ASN A 137 -2.67 21.93 -1.68
CA ASN A 137 -2.85 21.66 -0.25
C ASN A 137 -1.86 20.61 0.26
N LEU A 138 -1.58 19.57 -0.54
CA LEU A 138 -0.57 18.54 -0.23
C LEU A 138 0.85 19.12 -0.17
N GLU A 139 1.17 20.03 -1.10
CA GLU A 139 2.46 20.72 -1.15
C GLU A 139 2.69 21.61 0.07
N ASN A 140 1.65 22.33 0.51
CA ASN A 140 1.75 23.31 1.60
C ASN A 140 1.56 22.73 3.01
N ASN A 141 0.92 21.56 3.13
CA ASN A 141 0.71 20.88 4.41
C ASN A 141 1.41 19.52 4.45
N PRO A 142 2.72 19.46 4.20
CA PRO A 142 3.41 18.18 4.26
C PRO A 142 3.41 17.63 5.67
N ASN A 143 3.38 16.30 5.77
CA ASN A 143 3.59 15.64 7.04
C ASN A 143 4.97 15.98 7.57
N LYS A 144 5.03 16.49 8.82
CA LYS A 144 6.32 16.69 9.48
C LYS A 144 7.07 15.36 9.52
N THR A 145 8.23 15.37 8.90
CA THR A 145 9.11 14.22 8.81
C THR A 145 10.03 14.19 10.03
N ASP A 146 10.10 13.03 10.69
CA ASP A 146 10.87 12.78 11.90
C ASP A 146 11.95 11.73 11.60
N PHE A 147 13.22 12.06 11.89
CA PHE A 147 14.37 11.17 11.71
C PHE A 147 14.37 9.99 12.67
N ASP A 148 13.72 10.14 13.82
CA ASP A 148 13.55 9.08 14.79
C ASP A 148 12.39 8.15 14.40
N VAL A 149 12.00 8.14 13.12
CA VAL A 149 10.95 7.27 12.57
C VAL A 149 11.42 6.60 11.28
N LEU A 150 11.35 5.26 11.26
CA LEU A 150 11.41 4.47 10.04
C LEU A 150 10.03 4.45 9.40
N GLU A 151 9.92 4.93 8.16
CA GLU A 151 8.69 4.86 7.36
C GLU A 151 8.81 3.81 6.27
N ILE A 152 7.74 3.05 6.10
CA ILE A 152 7.66 1.95 5.15
C ILE A 152 6.29 2.01 4.50
N ASN A 153 6.26 2.06 3.19
CA ASN A 153 5.07 2.24 2.38
C ASN A 153 4.73 0.99 1.58
N GLU A 154 3.43 0.82 1.30
CA GLU A 154 2.86 -0.24 0.47
C GLU A 154 3.21 -1.65 0.95
N VAL A 155 3.07 -1.89 2.26
CA VAL A 155 3.50 -3.15 2.90
C VAL A 155 2.42 -4.21 2.81
N LEU A 156 2.69 -5.24 2.01
CA LEU A 156 1.93 -6.48 2.03
C LEU A 156 2.32 -7.34 3.24
N THR A 157 1.33 -7.72 4.01
CA THR A 157 1.46 -8.67 5.12
C THR A 157 0.46 -9.81 4.99
N ILE A 158 0.74 -10.94 5.62
CA ILE A 158 -0.19 -12.06 5.76
C ILE A 158 -0.31 -12.39 7.24
N LEU A 159 -1.55 -12.38 7.73
CA LEU A 159 -1.91 -12.90 9.03
C LEU A 159 -2.49 -14.31 8.86
N ASN A 160 -1.81 -15.31 9.40
CA ASN A 160 -2.32 -16.68 9.50
C ASN A 160 -3.03 -16.85 10.84
N LEU A 161 -4.34 -17.12 10.81
CA LEU A 161 -5.16 -17.38 11.99
C LEU A 161 -5.57 -18.84 12.05
N GLY A 162 -5.32 -19.48 13.20
CA GLY A 162 -5.85 -20.78 13.57
C GLY A 162 -7.18 -20.58 14.28
N LEU A 163 -8.27 -20.66 13.52
CA LEU A 163 -9.62 -20.79 14.06
C LEU A 163 -10.05 -22.26 13.92
N ASP A 164 -11.35 -22.55 13.91
CA ASP A 164 -11.88 -23.89 13.56
C ASP A 164 -11.31 -24.39 12.21
N ARG A 165 -10.96 -23.43 11.34
CA ARG A 165 -10.10 -23.63 10.17
C ARG A 165 -9.02 -22.57 10.11
N ASN A 166 -7.89 -22.92 9.48
CA ASN A 166 -6.86 -21.95 9.19
C ASN A 166 -7.35 -20.93 8.15
N VAL A 167 -7.30 -19.65 8.50
CA VAL A 167 -7.63 -18.53 7.61
C VAL A 167 -6.38 -17.70 7.37
N GLN A 168 -6.07 -17.45 6.09
CA GLN A 168 -4.98 -16.55 5.71
C GLN A 168 -5.58 -15.22 5.27
N ILE A 169 -5.18 -14.15 5.93
CA ILE A 169 -5.68 -12.81 5.68
C ILE A 169 -4.52 -11.97 5.10
N PRO A 170 -4.44 -11.81 3.77
CA PRO A 170 -3.52 -10.87 3.17
C PRO A 170 -4.00 -9.44 3.48
N SER A 171 -3.06 -8.52 3.70
CA SER A 171 -3.35 -7.12 3.98
C SER A 171 -2.30 -6.23 3.34
N GLN A 172 -2.75 -5.27 2.53
CA GLN A 172 -1.93 -4.19 1.98
C GLN A 172 -2.05 -3.00 2.93
N VAL A 173 -0.94 -2.57 3.51
CA VAL A 173 -0.88 -1.45 4.45
C VAL A 173 -0.22 -0.27 3.75
N ASP A 174 -0.91 0.88 3.71
CA ASP A 174 -0.44 2.09 3.04
C ASP A 174 0.91 2.56 3.61
N THR A 175 0.96 2.90 4.90
CA THR A 175 2.18 3.35 5.57
C THR A 175 2.31 2.77 6.98
N ILE A 176 3.53 2.35 7.32
CA ILE A 176 3.94 1.94 8.67
C ILE A 176 5.03 2.89 9.14
N LEU A 177 4.82 3.49 10.32
CA LEU A 177 5.77 4.35 11.00
C LEU A 177 6.27 3.64 12.27
N ILE A 178 7.55 3.29 12.28
CA ILE A 178 8.19 2.66 13.43
C ILE A 178 9.04 3.72 14.14
N PRO A 179 8.75 4.09 15.39
CA PRO A 179 9.59 5.03 16.13
C PRO A 179 10.88 4.36 16.62
N LYS A 180 11.95 5.15 16.73
CA LYS A 180 13.24 4.79 17.32
C LYS A 180 13.13 4.57 18.81
N ASP A 181 12.33 5.41 19.48
CA ASP A 181 11.94 5.22 20.86
C ASP A 181 11.04 3.96 20.97
N PRO A 182 11.53 2.86 21.57
CA PRO A 182 10.79 1.61 21.64
C PRO A 182 9.57 1.69 22.55
N THR A 183 9.47 2.72 23.41
CA THR A 183 8.31 2.92 24.29
C THR A 183 7.11 3.49 23.54
N LYS A 184 7.33 4.10 22.37
CA LYS A 184 6.26 4.59 21.50
C LYS A 184 5.68 3.46 20.64
N PRO A 185 4.36 3.45 20.38
CA PRO A 185 3.75 2.47 19.52
C PRO A 185 4.15 2.65 18.05
N ILE A 186 4.17 1.55 17.29
CA ILE A 186 4.21 1.61 15.82
C ILE A 186 2.88 2.21 15.35
N GLN A 187 2.92 3.10 14.38
CA GLN A 187 1.71 3.67 13.79
C GLN A 187 1.47 3.05 12.41
N ILE A 188 0.25 2.60 12.17
CA ILE A 188 -0.27 2.31 10.84
C ILE A 188 -1.06 3.53 10.40
N ILE A 189 -0.74 4.05 9.22
CA ILE A 189 -1.47 5.15 8.59
C ILE A 189 -2.18 4.58 7.37
N ASP A 190 -3.49 4.79 7.29
CA ASP A 190 -4.36 4.45 6.15
C ASP A 190 -4.92 5.76 5.59
N TYR A 191 -4.64 6.05 4.33
CA TYR A 191 -4.96 7.36 3.75
C TYR A 191 -6.43 7.43 3.35
N LYS A 192 -7.13 8.43 3.88
CA LYS A 192 -8.57 8.64 3.66
C LYS A 192 -8.85 10.08 3.27
N THR A 193 -9.64 10.26 2.22
CA THR A 193 -9.89 11.59 1.64
C THR A 193 -11.37 11.95 1.58
N GLY A 194 -12.25 11.08 2.08
CA GLY A 194 -13.71 11.24 2.02
C GLY A 194 -14.42 11.02 3.36
N LYS A 195 -15.73 10.75 3.28
CA LYS A 195 -16.66 10.59 4.42
C LYS A 195 -16.29 9.47 5.40
N GLU A 196 -15.41 8.55 5.00
CA GLU A 196 -14.88 7.47 5.84
C GLU A 196 -14.20 8.01 7.12
N MET A 197 -13.74 9.26 7.09
CA MET A 197 -13.17 9.93 8.25
C MET A 197 -14.21 10.51 9.23
N ASP A 198 -15.47 10.60 8.84
CA ASP A 198 -16.52 11.17 9.69
C ASP A 198 -17.28 10.09 10.45
N ASN A 199 -17.40 8.89 9.88
CA ASN A 199 -18.00 7.75 10.52
C ASN A 199 -17.23 6.46 10.19
N ILE A 200 -16.50 5.93 11.17
CA ILE A 200 -15.71 4.70 11.03
C ILE A 200 -16.63 3.50 11.27
N GLU A 201 -17.01 2.80 10.21
CA GLU A 201 -17.94 1.68 10.27
C GLU A 201 -17.30 0.41 10.88
N TYR A 202 -18.14 -0.58 11.21
CA TYR A 202 -17.70 -1.85 11.79
C TYR A 202 -16.64 -2.54 10.91
N VAL A 203 -16.87 -2.63 9.60
CA VAL A 203 -15.95 -3.31 8.66
C VAL A 203 -14.59 -2.63 8.64
N ASN A 204 -14.56 -1.30 8.69
CA ASN A 204 -13.33 -0.52 8.77
C ASN A 204 -12.54 -0.79 10.06
N LYS A 205 -13.23 -0.94 11.19
CA LYS A 205 -12.60 -1.33 12.45
C LYS A 205 -12.06 -2.76 12.41
N VAL A 206 -12.76 -3.70 11.75
CA VAL A 206 -12.25 -5.07 11.55
C VAL A 206 -10.96 -5.05 10.73
N GLN A 207 -10.92 -4.28 9.64
CA GLN A 207 -9.70 -4.08 8.85
C GLN A 207 -8.55 -3.54 9.72
N ALA A 208 -8.80 -2.48 10.50
CA ALA A 208 -7.80 -1.90 11.40
C ALA A 208 -7.30 -2.91 12.45
N PHE A 209 -8.18 -3.73 13.02
CA PHE A 209 -7.82 -4.79 13.96
C PHE A 209 -6.89 -5.82 13.31
N LEU A 210 -7.28 -6.37 12.16
CA LEU A 210 -6.53 -7.43 11.48
C LEU A 210 -5.17 -6.94 10.97
N MET A 211 -5.11 -5.72 10.44
CA MET A 211 -3.85 -5.08 10.05
C MET A 211 -2.94 -4.86 11.26
N SER A 212 -3.50 -4.35 12.38
CA SER A 212 -2.72 -4.13 13.61
C SER A 212 -2.14 -5.43 14.16
N ALA A 213 -2.94 -6.49 14.20
CA ALA A 213 -2.49 -7.83 14.58
C ALA A 213 -1.38 -8.34 13.63
N SER A 214 -1.59 -8.21 12.32
CA SER A 214 -0.59 -8.61 11.31
C SER A 214 0.75 -7.91 11.53
N ILE A 215 0.75 -6.58 11.73
CA ILE A 215 1.96 -5.81 11.98
C ILE A 215 2.62 -6.21 13.31
N TYR A 216 1.84 -6.36 14.37
CA TYR A 216 2.34 -6.79 15.67
C TYR A 216 3.17 -8.08 15.54
N TYR A 217 2.58 -9.16 15.03
CA TYR A 217 3.27 -10.44 14.92
C TYR A 217 4.38 -10.47 13.88
N ASN A 218 4.31 -9.63 12.84
CA ASN A 218 5.35 -9.60 11.81
C ASN A 218 6.55 -8.73 12.19
N MET A 219 6.36 -7.66 12.95
CA MET A 219 7.34 -6.57 13.05
C MET A 219 7.81 -6.25 14.47
N ILE A 220 7.05 -6.58 15.54
CA ILE A 220 7.36 -6.10 16.90
C ILE A 220 8.78 -6.50 17.35
N ASP A 221 9.17 -7.77 17.14
CA ASP A 221 10.48 -8.32 17.51
C ASP A 221 11.63 -7.91 16.56
N ARG A 222 11.33 -7.10 15.54
CA ARG A 222 12.33 -6.65 14.56
C ARG A 222 12.81 -5.23 14.82
N ARG A 223 12.25 -4.50 15.78
CA ARG A 223 12.69 -3.12 16.08
C ARG A 223 14.20 -3.03 16.37
N ASN A 224 14.76 -4.02 17.06
CA ASN A 224 16.20 -4.13 17.32
C ASN A 224 17.07 -4.43 16.08
N LYS A 225 16.45 -4.77 14.94
CA LYS A 225 17.11 -5.01 13.65
C LYS A 225 17.05 -3.78 12.73
N ILE A 226 16.45 -2.69 13.19
CA ILE A 226 16.48 -1.42 12.47
C ILE A 226 17.86 -0.82 12.65
N ASN A 227 18.44 -0.44 11.53
CA ASN A 227 19.60 0.40 11.45
C ASN A 227 19.13 1.85 11.43
N TRP A 228 19.43 2.58 12.48
CA TRP A 228 19.07 3.99 12.61
C TRP A 228 20.14 4.93 12.04
N ASN A 229 21.31 4.41 11.62
CA ASN A 229 22.45 5.01 10.89
C ASN A 229 22.47 6.54 10.67
N LEU A 230 22.20 7.30 11.72
CA LEU A 230 22.04 8.74 11.69
C LEU A 230 22.60 9.28 13.01
N SER A 231 23.92 9.39 13.10
CA SER A 231 24.46 10.44 13.96
C SER A 231 24.46 11.74 13.16
N GLU A 232 24.15 12.87 13.78
CA GLU A 232 24.24 14.21 13.16
C GLU A 232 25.66 14.49 12.59
N TRP A 233 26.67 13.79 13.10
CA TRP A 233 28.05 13.82 12.63
C TRP A 233 28.22 13.20 11.24
N ASP A 234 27.56 12.07 10.96
CA ASP A 234 27.56 11.44 9.63
C ASP A 234 26.89 12.36 8.60
N GLY A 235 25.84 13.09 9.04
CA GLY A 235 25.09 14.13 8.33
C GLY A 235 25.89 15.30 7.77
N THR A 236 27.07 15.55 8.34
CA THR A 236 27.87 16.75 8.06
C THR A 236 29.22 16.46 7.39
N HIS A 237 29.57 15.19 7.19
CA HIS A 237 30.90 14.79 6.73
C HIS A 237 30.90 13.78 5.55
N THR A 238 29.75 13.20 5.18
CA THR A 238 29.60 12.28 4.04
C THR A 238 28.23 12.42 3.35
N ASP A 239 28.00 13.54 2.66
CA ASP A 239 26.68 13.95 2.13
C ASP A 239 26.00 12.96 1.16
N LYS A 240 26.71 11.95 0.62
CA LYS A 240 26.19 11.08 -0.45
C LYS A 240 25.84 9.65 -0.03
N ASP A 241 26.28 9.18 1.13
CA ASP A 241 26.19 7.75 1.51
C ASP A 241 25.36 7.49 2.78
N ILE A 242 24.64 8.50 3.29
CA ILE A 242 23.79 8.35 4.47
C ILE A 242 22.48 7.67 4.09
N ASP A 243 22.30 6.48 4.63
CA ASP A 243 21.06 5.72 4.48
C ASP A 243 19.98 6.28 5.41
N LEU A 244 18.77 6.47 4.88
CA LEU A 244 17.59 6.58 5.72
C LEU A 244 17.48 5.36 6.66
N PRO A 245 16.79 5.49 7.82
CA PRO A 245 16.56 4.36 8.70
C PRO A 245 16.05 3.18 7.89
N ASN A 246 16.62 2.00 8.11
CA ASN A 246 16.31 0.82 7.33
C ASN A 246 16.44 -0.46 8.15
N PHE A 247 15.74 -1.50 7.74
CA PHE A 247 15.96 -2.83 8.29
C PHE A 247 17.27 -3.42 7.79
N LYS A 248 18.12 -3.92 8.70
CA LYS A 248 19.38 -4.61 8.34
C LYS A 248 19.09 -5.70 7.29
N LYS A 249 19.83 -5.69 6.17
CA LYS A 249 19.63 -6.38 4.86
C LYS A 249 19.00 -7.81 4.85
N LYS A 250 18.92 -8.54 5.96
CA LYS A 250 18.26 -9.86 6.07
C LYS A 250 16.86 -9.84 6.70
N SER A 251 16.37 -8.70 7.18
CA SER A 251 15.16 -8.66 8.02
C SER A 251 13.85 -8.34 7.30
N LEU A 252 13.87 -7.78 6.07
CA LEU A 252 12.68 -7.54 5.23
C LEU A 252 12.69 -8.25 3.87
N LEU A 253 13.82 -8.79 3.40
CA LEU A 253 13.94 -9.38 2.04
C LEU A 253 13.11 -10.66 1.81
N HIS A 254 12.39 -11.15 2.82
CA HIS A 254 11.34 -12.14 2.63
C HIS A 254 9.99 -11.41 2.55
N PRO A 255 9.41 -11.26 1.34
CA PRO A 255 8.26 -10.40 1.06
C PRO A 255 6.97 -10.95 1.68
N MET A 256 7.03 -12.13 2.27
CA MET A 256 5.98 -12.78 3.03
C MET A 256 6.66 -13.52 4.16
N LYS A 257 6.80 -12.90 5.33
CA LYS A 257 6.94 -13.73 6.52
C LYS A 257 5.54 -14.21 6.84
N PHE A 258 5.27 -15.45 6.51
CA PHE A 258 4.15 -16.15 7.13
C PHE A 258 4.48 -16.18 8.63
N ASN A 259 3.67 -15.50 9.44
CA ASN A 259 3.63 -15.87 10.85
C ASN A 259 3.15 -17.33 10.95
N CYS A 260 3.57 -18.04 12.00
CA CYS A 260 2.91 -19.30 12.35
C CYS A 260 1.41 -19.04 12.55
N SER A 261 0.56 -20.05 12.29
CA SER A 261 -0.88 -19.90 12.52
C SER A 261 -1.12 -19.53 13.98
N ILE A 262 -1.75 -18.38 14.22
CA ILE A 262 -2.00 -17.83 15.55
C ILE A 262 -3.40 -18.21 15.96
N ASP A 263 -3.51 -18.89 17.10
CA ASP A 263 -4.81 -19.24 17.67
C ASP A 263 -5.66 -17.98 17.92
N GLY A 264 -6.95 -18.05 17.56
CA GLY A 264 -7.90 -16.96 17.80
C GLY A 264 -7.97 -16.56 19.27
N ASP A 265 -7.88 -17.49 20.20
CA ASP A 265 -7.93 -17.20 21.64
C ASP A 265 -6.67 -16.46 22.09
N ILE A 266 -5.49 -16.88 21.62
CA ILE A 266 -4.22 -16.16 21.86
C ILE A 266 -4.30 -14.74 21.33
N LEU A 267 -4.88 -14.54 20.13
CA LEU A 267 -5.04 -13.21 19.56
C LEU A 267 -5.93 -12.30 20.42
N ILE A 268 -6.94 -12.84 21.11
CA ILE A 268 -7.77 -12.09 22.05
C ILE A 268 -7.04 -11.78 23.35
N GLU A 269 -6.26 -12.72 23.88
CA GLU A 269 -5.42 -12.50 25.05
C GLU A 269 -4.40 -11.38 24.80
N ASP A 270 -3.78 -11.38 23.62
CA ASP A 270 -2.79 -10.38 23.20
C ASP A 270 -3.41 -9.02 22.81
N LEU A 271 -4.75 -8.91 22.70
CA LEU A 271 -5.42 -7.71 22.19
C LEU A 271 -4.99 -6.41 22.89
N ARG A 272 -4.82 -6.46 24.21
CA ARG A 272 -4.35 -5.30 24.98
C ARG A 272 -2.91 -4.94 24.67
N GLN A 273 -2.04 -5.93 24.48
CA GLN A 273 -0.65 -5.72 24.14
C GLN A 273 -0.51 -5.20 22.70
N ILE A 274 -1.32 -5.72 21.77
CA ILE A 274 -1.41 -5.24 20.39
C ILE A 274 -1.81 -3.77 20.38
N SER A 275 -2.86 -3.38 21.10
CA SER A 275 -3.33 -1.99 21.10
C SER A 275 -2.40 -0.98 21.79
N GLN A 276 -1.59 -1.46 22.75
CA GLN A 276 -0.52 -0.68 23.36
C GLN A 276 0.70 -0.56 22.46
N SER A 277 0.94 -1.54 21.59
CA SER A 277 2.13 -1.60 20.74
C SER A 277 1.91 -1.00 19.34
N ILE A 278 0.68 -1.04 18.85
CA ILE A 278 0.28 -0.65 17.48
C ILE A 278 -0.92 0.28 17.53
N GLU A 279 -0.78 1.47 16.97
CA GLU A 279 -1.86 2.42 16.77
C GLU A 279 -2.25 2.49 15.29
N PHE A 280 -3.55 2.45 15.01
CA PHE A 280 -4.06 2.58 13.65
C PHE A 280 -4.72 3.94 13.46
N TYR A 281 -4.35 4.65 12.40
CA TYR A 281 -4.85 5.99 12.10
C TYR A 281 -5.42 6.08 10.70
N TYR A 282 -6.56 6.76 10.59
CA TYR A 282 -6.98 7.39 9.35
C TYR A 282 -6.34 8.76 9.24
N PHE A 283 -5.75 9.03 8.09
CA PHE A 283 -5.09 10.30 7.82
C PHE A 283 -5.54 10.87 6.48
N ASN A 284 -5.98 12.13 6.49
CA ASN A 284 -6.24 12.88 5.27
C ASN A 284 -5.06 13.79 4.96
N PRO A 285 -4.29 13.47 3.90
CA PRO A 285 -3.09 14.23 3.58
C PRO A 285 -3.40 15.62 3.01
N ILE A 286 -4.63 15.86 2.53
CA ILE A 286 -5.03 17.17 1.97
C ILE A 286 -5.23 18.21 3.07
N ASN A 287 -5.82 17.82 4.21
CA ASN A 287 -6.18 18.76 5.28
C ASN A 287 -5.50 18.46 6.63
N GLY A 288 -4.66 17.44 6.70
CA GLY A 288 -3.94 17.05 7.91
C GLY A 288 -4.80 16.39 9.00
N LYS A 289 -6.09 16.13 8.77
CA LYS A 289 -6.97 15.47 9.75
C LYS A 289 -6.43 14.06 10.03
N LYS A 290 -6.14 13.77 11.30
CA LYS A 290 -5.69 12.46 11.78
C LYS A 290 -6.65 11.94 12.85
N ILE A 291 -7.15 10.72 12.68
CA ILE A 291 -8.10 10.08 13.60
C ILE A 291 -7.59 8.71 13.99
N LYS A 292 -7.48 8.45 15.30
CA LYS A 292 -7.16 7.11 15.81
C LYS A 292 -8.38 6.21 15.69
N VAL A 293 -8.22 5.04 15.08
CA VAL A 293 -9.29 4.05 14.94
C VAL A 293 -9.35 3.19 16.21
N ASP A 294 -10.45 3.27 16.96
CA ASP A 294 -10.71 2.34 18.05
C ASP A 294 -11.25 1.01 17.51
N TYR A 295 -10.34 0.05 17.32
CA TYR A 295 -10.65 -1.31 16.90
C TYR A 295 -10.82 -2.28 18.10
N MET A 296 -10.40 -1.89 19.31
CA MET A 296 -10.50 -2.75 20.49
C MET A 296 -11.96 -3.04 20.85
N SER A 297 -12.84 -2.05 20.68
CA SER A 297 -14.27 -2.17 21.00
C SER A 297 -14.99 -3.27 20.21
N ILE A 298 -14.43 -3.75 19.10
CA ILE A 298 -15.06 -4.76 18.24
C ILE A 298 -14.27 -6.06 18.07
N ALA A 299 -13.03 -6.13 18.53
CA ALA A 299 -12.09 -7.21 18.21
C ALA A 299 -12.60 -8.61 18.59
N LYS A 300 -13.12 -8.77 19.82
CA LYS A 300 -13.69 -10.06 20.29
C LYS A 300 -14.82 -10.57 19.42
N ASN A 301 -15.79 -9.71 19.13
CA ASN A 301 -16.95 -10.07 18.30
C ASN A 301 -16.55 -10.32 16.83
N SER A 302 -15.42 -9.76 16.40
CA SER A 302 -14.96 -9.88 15.02
C SER A 302 -14.36 -11.24 14.71
N LEU A 303 -13.62 -11.85 15.64
CA LEU A 303 -13.03 -13.17 15.41
C LEU A 303 -14.08 -14.26 15.22
N PHE A 304 -15.17 -14.20 15.98
CA PHE A 304 -16.30 -15.11 15.79
C PHE A 304 -16.86 -15.02 14.35
N LYS A 305 -17.14 -13.80 13.88
CA LYS A 305 -17.62 -13.57 12.50
C LYS A 305 -16.60 -14.00 11.44
N ILE A 306 -15.30 -13.84 11.71
CA ILE A 306 -14.25 -14.30 10.81
C ILE A 306 -14.19 -15.82 10.74
N SER A 307 -14.41 -16.53 11.86
CA SER A 307 -14.53 -17.99 11.87
C SER A 307 -15.71 -18.45 11.02
N GLU A 308 -16.89 -17.85 11.22
CA GLU A 308 -18.09 -18.15 10.42
C GLU A 308 -17.87 -17.89 8.92
N LEU A 309 -17.19 -16.79 8.56
CA LEU A 309 -16.82 -16.48 7.18
C LEU A 309 -15.82 -17.50 6.60
N GLY A 310 -14.85 -17.94 7.40
CA GLY A 310 -13.89 -18.95 7.04
C GLY A 310 -14.56 -20.29 6.71
N ASP A 311 -15.51 -20.70 7.54
CA ASP A 311 -16.33 -21.90 7.29
C ASP A 311 -17.21 -21.73 6.07
N PHE A 312 -17.95 -20.63 5.97
CA PHE A 312 -18.79 -20.33 4.81
C PHE A 312 -17.99 -20.42 3.51
N TYR A 313 -16.82 -19.78 3.45
CA TYR A 313 -15.94 -19.84 2.29
C TYR A 313 -15.47 -21.27 2.02
N PHE A 314 -15.03 -22.01 3.04
CA PHE A 314 -14.56 -23.39 2.86
C PHE A 314 -15.63 -24.30 2.23
N TYR A 315 -16.87 -24.23 2.73
CA TYR A 315 -17.98 -25.04 2.24
C TYR A 315 -18.47 -24.60 0.86
N ASN A 316 -18.41 -23.29 0.57
CA ASN A 316 -18.96 -22.74 -0.67
C ASN A 316 -17.91 -22.41 -1.74
N ARG A 317 -16.61 -22.62 -1.50
CA ARG A 317 -15.52 -22.22 -2.42
C ARG A 317 -15.70 -22.69 -3.87
N LYS A 318 -16.35 -23.83 -4.09
CA LYS A 318 -16.63 -24.36 -5.43
C LYS A 318 -17.68 -23.52 -6.18
N LYS A 319 -18.65 -22.95 -5.45
CA LYS A 319 -19.70 -22.06 -5.93
C LYS A 319 -19.23 -20.59 -5.96
N LEU A 320 -18.36 -20.21 -5.01
CA LEU A 320 -17.75 -18.89 -4.89
C LEU A 320 -16.53 -18.70 -5.81
N LYS A 321 -16.36 -19.52 -6.85
CA LYS A 321 -15.34 -19.21 -7.86
C LYS A 321 -15.65 -17.80 -8.34
N ALA A 322 -14.71 -16.88 -8.15
CA ALA A 322 -14.78 -15.59 -8.79
C ALA A 322 -15.05 -15.88 -10.27
N LYS A 323 -16.24 -15.49 -10.77
CA LYS A 323 -16.34 -15.22 -12.21
C LYS A 323 -15.14 -14.32 -12.50
N ASN A 324 -14.47 -14.50 -13.64
CA ASN A 324 -13.43 -13.57 -14.10
C ASN A 324 -14.08 -12.17 -14.18
N HIS A 325 -14.22 -11.52 -13.04
CA HIS A 325 -14.88 -10.27 -12.89
C HIS A 325 -13.82 -9.30 -13.40
N PRO A 326 -14.14 -8.53 -14.44
CA PRO A 326 -13.27 -7.46 -14.85
C PRO A 326 -13.07 -6.50 -13.68
N ASN A 327 -11.99 -6.69 -12.93
CA ASN A 327 -11.55 -5.80 -11.87
C ASN A 327 -11.17 -4.47 -12.51
N PHE A 328 -11.51 -3.36 -11.88
CA PHE A 328 -10.93 -2.07 -12.30
C PHE A 328 -9.42 -2.19 -12.20
N LEU A 329 -8.73 -2.03 -13.33
CA LEU A 329 -7.28 -1.98 -13.37
C LEU A 329 -6.91 -0.50 -13.31
N THR A 330 -6.28 -0.08 -12.23
CA THR A 330 -5.66 1.24 -12.17
C THR A 330 -4.48 1.27 -13.14
N PRO A 331 -4.16 2.43 -13.74
CA PRO A 331 -2.96 2.58 -14.55
C PRO A 331 -1.71 2.15 -13.78
N ARG A 332 -0.73 1.63 -14.52
CA ARG A 332 0.51 1.09 -13.96
C ARG A 332 1.69 1.88 -14.47
N PHE A 333 2.55 2.35 -13.55
CA PHE A 333 3.82 2.94 -13.93
C PHE A 333 4.69 1.94 -14.71
N ALA A 334 5.20 2.42 -15.85
CA ALA A 334 6.09 1.68 -16.73
C ALA A 334 7.50 2.26 -16.64
N PRO A 335 8.37 1.71 -15.77
CA PRO A 335 9.76 2.14 -15.62
C PRO A 335 10.53 2.16 -16.94
N GLU A 336 10.12 1.32 -17.88
CA GLU A 336 10.66 1.21 -19.23
C GLU A 336 10.59 2.53 -20.00
N ARG A 337 9.46 3.24 -19.89
CA ARG A 337 9.23 4.50 -20.60
C ARG A 337 10.17 5.59 -20.11
N VAL A 338 10.52 5.55 -18.83
CA VAL A 338 11.48 6.47 -18.21
C VAL A 338 12.92 6.10 -18.54
N LEU A 339 13.27 4.82 -18.42
CA LEU A 339 14.67 4.38 -18.52
C LEU A 339 15.14 4.17 -19.97
N GLN A 340 14.23 3.82 -20.89
CA GLN A 340 14.53 3.47 -22.29
C GLN A 340 13.35 3.82 -23.22
N GLN A 341 12.99 5.11 -23.27
CA GLN A 341 11.85 5.62 -24.04
C GLN A 341 11.83 5.11 -25.50
N ASP A 342 12.96 5.23 -26.21
CA ASP A 342 13.10 4.84 -27.62
C ASP A 342 12.86 3.34 -27.92
N LYS A 343 12.99 2.48 -26.91
CA LYS A 343 12.84 1.02 -27.05
C LYS A 343 11.45 0.52 -26.63
N PHE A 344 10.77 1.30 -25.79
CA PHE A 344 9.44 0.93 -25.31
C PHE A 344 8.40 0.98 -26.43
N ASP A 345 8.40 2.05 -27.23
CA ASP A 345 7.42 2.23 -28.31
C ASP A 345 7.51 1.15 -29.40
N ASN A 346 8.64 0.44 -29.47
CA ASN A 346 8.91 -0.65 -30.40
C ASN A 346 8.50 -2.05 -29.88
N SER A 347 8.03 -2.17 -28.63
CA SER A 347 7.75 -3.47 -27.99
C SER A 347 6.47 -3.46 -27.13
N MET A 348 5.32 -3.19 -27.73
CA MET A 348 4.01 -3.33 -27.04
C MET A 348 3.63 -4.81 -26.84
N GLY A 349 4.25 -5.45 -25.85
CA GLY A 349 3.88 -6.78 -25.33
C GLY A 349 3.41 -6.67 -23.88
N TYR A 350 2.11 -6.44 -23.67
CA TYR A 350 1.54 -6.26 -22.34
C TYR A 350 1.56 -7.56 -21.53
N THR A 351 2.14 -7.53 -20.33
CA THR A 351 1.88 -8.55 -19.31
C THR A 351 1.11 -7.90 -18.16
N GLY A 352 -0.19 -8.18 -18.11
CA GLY A 352 -1.05 -7.77 -17.02
C GLY A 352 -0.54 -8.39 -15.72
N THR A 353 -0.17 -7.55 -14.76
CA THR A 353 -0.01 -7.98 -13.37
C THR A 353 -1.10 -7.28 -12.59
N GLN A 354 -2.07 -8.08 -12.14
CA GLN A 354 -3.17 -7.67 -11.31
C GLN A 354 -2.61 -7.13 -9.99
N MET A 355 -2.80 -5.83 -9.74
CA MET A 355 -2.91 -5.36 -8.36
C MET A 355 -4.31 -5.76 -7.92
N SER A 356 -4.39 -6.77 -7.06
CA SER A 356 -5.63 -7.15 -6.40
C SER A 356 -6.02 -6.03 -5.43
N PHE A 357 -6.93 -5.15 -5.85
CA PHE A 357 -7.62 -4.25 -4.93
C PHE A 357 -8.97 -4.86 -4.56
N ILE A 358 -9.09 -5.15 -3.25
CA ILE A 358 -10.26 -5.35 -2.37
C ILE A 358 -11.52 -5.99 -2.98
#